data_AF-A0AA41G308-F1
#
_entry.id   AF-A0AA41G308-F1
#
_cell.length_a   1.000
_cell.length_b   1.000
_cell.length_c   1.000
_cell.angle_alpha   90.00
_cell.angle_beta   90.00
_cell.angle_gamma   90.00
#
_symmetry.space_group_name_H-M   'P 1'
#
loop_
_entity.id
_entity.type
_entity.pdbx_description
1 polymer ?
#
loop_
_entity_poly.entity_id
_entity_poly.type
_entity_poly.pdbx_seq_one_letter_code
_entity_poly.pdbx_strand_id
1 'polypeptide(L)'
;MEATFRALSEHGYKDLRVRHIGEEMDLSRQVIHYHFDGKYDLLSSFLEYVIDQYEGSVEVDAETDPRAELDARIDRCLFGPEFDQFTHWDRMKVYHELYAYAQHDAEHRERFNEHYDRIRGSIVSVIEDGIEQGAFRDVDARRMGQLITDAIHAARERRIALGHEDAPQETKRAIDEFVLDSLSPEN
;
A
#
# COMPACT_ATOMS: atom_id res chain seq x y z
N MET A 1 16.26 -7.68 -3.11
CA MET A 1 14.79 -7.56 -2.96
C MET A 1 14.03 -8.12 -4.14
N GLU A 2 14.41 -7.84 -5.40
CA GLU A 2 13.77 -8.46 -6.58
C GLU A 2 13.79 -9.99 -6.58
N ALA A 3 14.90 -10.61 -6.17
CA ALA A 3 14.98 -12.06 -6.01
C ALA A 3 14.03 -12.61 -4.94
N THR A 4 13.90 -11.89 -3.82
CA THR A 4 12.90 -12.20 -2.78
C THR A 4 11.49 -12.12 -3.35
N PHE A 5 11.22 -11.10 -4.18
CA PHE A 5 9.95 -10.92 -4.88
C PHE A 5 9.64 -12.11 -5.79
N ARG A 6 10.59 -12.50 -6.66
CA ARG A 6 10.44 -13.62 -7.59
C ARG A 6 10.23 -14.93 -6.87
N ALA A 7 11.08 -15.24 -5.89
CA ALA A 7 10.96 -16.45 -5.09
C ALA A 7 9.63 -16.51 -4.30
N LEU A 8 9.15 -15.39 -3.77
CA LEU A 8 7.87 -15.32 -3.08
C LEU A 8 6.70 -15.47 -4.07
N SER A 9 6.80 -14.87 -5.26
CA SER A 9 5.77 -14.99 -6.30
C SER A 9 5.66 -16.42 -6.85
N GLU A 10 6.78 -17.14 -6.95
CA GLU A 10 6.82 -18.51 -7.46
C GLU A 10 6.38 -19.54 -6.41
N HIS A 11 6.84 -19.40 -5.16
CA HIS A 11 6.65 -20.42 -4.12
C HIS A 11 5.57 -20.08 -3.10
N GLY A 12 5.11 -18.83 -3.03
CA GLY A 12 4.24 -18.34 -1.96
C GLY A 12 4.93 -18.27 -0.60
N TYR A 13 4.37 -17.51 0.33
CA TYR A 13 4.92 -17.26 1.66
C TYR A 13 5.16 -18.56 2.43
N LYS A 14 4.22 -19.50 2.37
CA LYS A 14 4.28 -20.73 3.16
C LYS A 14 5.46 -21.63 2.76
N ASP A 15 5.67 -21.82 1.46
CA ASP A 15 6.71 -22.72 0.95
C ASP A 15 8.04 -22.01 0.66
N LEU A 16 8.08 -20.68 0.78
CA LEU A 16 9.31 -19.90 0.64
C LEU A 16 10.38 -20.33 1.66
N ARG A 17 11.57 -20.58 1.14
CA ARG A 17 12.79 -20.89 1.90
C ARG A 17 13.91 -19.98 1.45
N VAL A 18 14.85 -19.67 2.36
CA VAL A 18 16.05 -18.86 2.07
C VAL A 18 16.83 -19.35 0.85
N ARG A 19 16.86 -20.68 0.61
CA ARG A 19 17.51 -21.25 -0.57
C ARG A 19 16.88 -20.84 -1.90
N HIS A 20 15.55 -20.69 -1.97
CA HIS A 20 14.86 -20.30 -3.20
C HIS A 20 15.24 -18.88 -3.60
N ILE A 21 15.54 -18.03 -2.61
CA ILE A 21 16.02 -16.65 -2.82
C ILE A 21 17.48 -16.66 -3.26
N GLY A 22 18.30 -17.57 -2.73
CA GLY A 22 19.70 -17.75 -3.17
C GLY A 22 19.81 -18.24 -4.61
N GLU A 23 18.91 -19.14 -5.03
CA GLU A 23 18.79 -19.63 -6.41
C GLU A 23 18.48 -18.47 -7.39
N GLU A 24 17.69 -17.49 -6.97
CA GLU A 24 17.36 -16.28 -7.76
C GLU A 24 18.48 -15.23 -7.83
N MET A 25 19.53 -15.33 -6.99
CA MET A 25 20.60 -14.33 -6.91
C MET A 25 21.97 -14.84 -7.38
N ASP A 26 22.10 -16.12 -7.75
CA ASP A 26 23.40 -16.80 -7.87
C ASP A 26 24.29 -16.61 -6.62
N LEU A 27 23.69 -16.32 -5.46
CA LEU A 27 24.38 -16.06 -4.21
C LEU A 27 24.30 -17.29 -3.30
N SER A 28 25.40 -17.59 -2.61
CA SER A 28 25.41 -18.67 -1.63
C SER A 28 24.56 -18.32 -0.41
N ARG A 29 24.00 -19.34 0.25
CA ARG A 29 23.23 -19.21 1.50
C ARG A 29 23.98 -18.44 2.61
N GLN A 30 25.31 -18.44 2.59
CA GLN A 30 26.14 -17.70 3.54
C GLN A 30 26.04 -16.18 3.35
N VAL A 31 25.88 -15.69 2.13
CA VAL A 31 25.71 -14.25 1.87
C VAL A 31 24.36 -13.77 2.38
N ILE A 32 23.30 -14.57 2.21
CA ILE A 32 21.98 -14.21 2.75
C ILE A 32 21.99 -14.21 4.28
N HIS A 33 22.61 -15.20 4.92
CA HIS A 33 22.75 -15.22 6.38
C HIS A 33 23.69 -14.15 6.95
N TYR A 34 24.56 -13.56 6.12
CA TYR A 34 25.36 -12.40 6.53
C TYR A 34 24.52 -11.12 6.60
N HIS A 35 23.50 -11.02 5.75
CA HIS A 35 22.62 -9.84 5.68
C HIS A 35 21.35 -9.99 6.49
N PHE A 36 20.89 -11.22 6.76
CA PHE A 36 19.63 -11.49 7.43
C PHE A 36 19.73 -12.65 8.41
N ASP A 37 19.18 -12.46 9.61
CA ASP A 37 19.19 -13.47 10.68
C ASP A 37 18.30 -14.69 10.35
N GLY A 38 17.40 -14.54 9.37
CA GLY A 38 16.58 -15.63 8.88
C GLY A 38 15.53 -15.19 7.86
N LYS A 39 14.58 -16.09 7.60
CA LYS A 39 13.46 -15.84 6.68
C LYS A 39 12.62 -14.64 7.11
N TYR A 40 12.33 -14.51 8.41
CA TYR A 40 11.48 -13.46 8.94
C TYR A 40 12.10 -12.08 8.76
N ASP A 41 13.35 -11.90 9.18
CA ASP A 41 14.12 -10.66 9.01
C ASP A 41 14.24 -10.22 7.54
N LEU A 42 14.51 -11.18 6.64
CA LEU A 42 14.50 -10.92 5.19
C LEU A 42 13.12 -10.49 4.66
N LEU A 43 12.04 -11.08 5.17
CA LEU A 43 10.68 -10.73 4.77
C LEU A 43 10.24 -9.38 5.35
N SER A 44 10.69 -9.02 6.56
CA SER A 44 10.51 -7.67 7.12
C SER A 44 11.19 -6.62 6.25
N SER A 45 12.47 -6.80 5.92
CA SER A 45 13.22 -5.87 5.05
C SER A 45 12.64 -5.80 3.63
N PHE A 46 12.13 -6.92 3.13
CA PHE A 46 11.45 -6.96 1.84
C PHE A 46 10.08 -6.26 1.88
N LEU A 47 9.34 -6.38 2.97
CA LEU A 47 8.10 -5.66 3.19
C LEU A 47 8.33 -4.13 3.20
N GLU A 48 9.36 -3.66 3.91
CA GLU A 48 9.79 -2.26 3.85
C GLU A 48 10.08 -1.81 2.42
N TYR A 49 10.84 -2.61 1.66
CA TYR A 49 11.10 -2.33 0.25
C TYR A 49 9.80 -2.20 -0.57
N VAL A 50 8.83 -3.10 -0.40
CA VAL A 50 7.55 -3.04 -1.13
C VAL A 50 6.73 -1.81 -0.72
N ILE A 51 6.75 -1.45 0.56
CA ILE A 51 6.06 -0.29 1.13
C ILE A 51 6.66 1.03 0.62
N ASP A 52 7.98 1.17 0.65
CA ASP A 52 8.67 2.41 0.28
C ASP A 52 8.49 2.77 -1.21
N GLN A 53 8.44 1.75 -2.07
CA GLN A 53 8.09 1.92 -3.49
C GLN A 53 6.69 2.53 -3.67
N TYR A 54 5.82 2.35 -2.68
CA TYR A 54 4.47 2.89 -2.68
C TYR A 54 4.42 4.35 -2.20
N GLU A 55 5.20 4.67 -1.18
CA GLU A 55 5.19 5.98 -0.51
C GLU A 55 6.03 7.04 -1.25
N GLY A 56 7.09 6.63 -1.94
CA GLY A 56 8.13 7.54 -2.44
C GLY A 56 7.85 8.41 -3.67
N SER A 57 6.61 8.64 -4.13
CA SER A 57 6.44 9.48 -5.34
C SER A 57 5.16 10.33 -5.46
N VAL A 58 4.54 10.73 -4.37
CA VAL A 58 3.57 11.84 -4.43
C VAL A 58 4.31 13.12 -4.07
N GLU A 59 5.15 13.59 -5.00
CA GLU A 59 5.51 15.01 -5.01
C GLU A 59 4.33 15.75 -5.61
N VAL A 60 3.45 16.27 -4.76
CA VAL A 60 2.39 17.16 -5.20
C VAL A 60 2.89 18.59 -4.97
N ASP A 61 2.80 19.40 -6.02
CA ASP A 61 3.13 20.82 -5.94
C ASP A 61 2.23 21.48 -4.91
N ALA A 62 2.79 22.36 -4.07
CA ALA A 62 2.06 23.07 -3.02
C ALA A 62 0.91 23.96 -3.57
N GLU A 63 0.90 24.24 -4.88
CA GLU A 63 -0.18 24.96 -5.56
C GLU A 63 -1.32 24.06 -6.07
N THR A 64 -1.26 22.75 -5.83
CA THR A 64 -2.29 21.81 -6.31
C THR A 64 -3.57 21.97 -5.51
N ASP A 65 -4.71 22.01 -6.22
CA ASP A 65 -6.03 22.01 -5.59
C ASP A 65 -6.21 20.79 -4.66
N PRO A 66 -6.67 20.96 -3.40
CA PRO A 66 -6.79 19.87 -2.44
C PRO A 66 -7.63 18.69 -2.92
N ARG A 67 -8.68 18.93 -3.72
CA ARG A 67 -9.52 17.86 -4.29
C ARG A 67 -8.75 17.04 -5.32
N ALA A 68 -7.98 17.71 -6.19
CA ALA A 68 -7.12 17.05 -7.17
C ALA A 68 -5.99 16.26 -6.50
N GLU A 69 -5.38 16.81 -5.45
CA GLU A 69 -4.36 16.11 -4.68
C GLU A 69 -4.90 14.85 -3.99
N LEU A 70 -6.06 14.96 -3.34
CA LEU A 70 -6.71 13.83 -2.68
C LEU A 70 -7.06 12.73 -3.70
N ASP A 71 -7.56 13.10 -4.87
CA ASP A 71 -7.84 12.18 -5.97
C ASP A 71 -6.60 11.42 -6.42
N ALA A 72 -5.49 12.14 -6.65
CA ALA A 72 -4.23 11.55 -7.07
C ALA A 72 -3.66 10.58 -6.02
N ARG A 73 -3.78 10.92 -4.72
CA ARG A 73 -3.37 10.03 -3.62
C ARG A 73 -4.24 8.76 -3.59
N ILE A 74 -5.55 8.88 -3.77
CA ILE A 74 -6.48 7.73 -3.82
C ILE A 74 -6.18 6.85 -5.03
N ASP A 75 -5.99 7.43 -6.21
CA ASP A 75 -5.69 6.70 -7.45
C ASP A 75 -4.39 5.94 -7.36
N ARG A 76 -3.35 6.60 -6.85
CA ARG A 76 -2.10 5.93 -6.57
C ARG A 76 -2.29 4.80 -5.57
N CYS A 77 -3.12 4.97 -4.56
CA CYS A 77 -3.43 3.87 -3.65
C CYS A 77 -4.21 2.75 -4.37
N LEU A 78 -5.20 3.02 -5.20
CA LEU A 78 -5.97 1.95 -5.82
C LEU A 78 -5.22 1.21 -6.95
N PHE A 79 -4.36 1.91 -7.69
CA PHE A 79 -3.80 1.42 -8.94
C PHE A 79 -2.27 1.39 -8.97
N GLY A 80 -1.62 2.08 -8.04
CA GLY A 80 -0.17 2.18 -7.94
C GLY A 80 0.49 2.88 -9.12
N PRO A 81 1.78 3.21 -9.00
CA PRO A 81 2.61 3.53 -10.16
C PRO A 81 2.90 2.27 -10.98
N GLU A 82 3.05 2.46 -12.29
CA GLU A 82 3.71 1.46 -13.15
C GLU A 82 5.21 1.48 -12.88
N PHE A 83 5.79 0.30 -12.65
CA PHE A 83 7.23 0.11 -12.54
C PHE A 83 7.66 -0.95 -13.54
N ASP A 84 8.85 -0.80 -14.11
CA ASP A 84 9.35 -1.62 -15.22
C ASP A 84 9.51 -3.11 -14.86
N GLN A 85 9.73 -3.42 -13.59
CA GLN A 85 10.09 -4.77 -13.14
C GLN A 85 8.91 -5.63 -12.70
N PHE A 86 7.98 -5.05 -11.94
CA PHE A 86 6.82 -5.74 -11.37
C PHE A 86 5.59 -4.84 -11.46
N THR A 87 4.44 -5.39 -11.84
CA THR A 87 3.21 -4.60 -11.90
C THR A 87 2.74 -4.22 -10.50
N HIS A 88 1.88 -3.21 -10.40
CA HIS A 88 1.21 -2.88 -9.13
C HIS A 88 0.54 -4.11 -8.51
N TRP A 89 -0.14 -4.91 -9.31
CA TRP A 89 -0.86 -6.08 -8.84
C TRP A 89 0.04 -7.21 -8.38
N ASP A 90 1.21 -7.40 -8.98
CA ASP A 90 2.19 -8.36 -8.46
C ASP A 90 2.63 -7.95 -7.06
N ARG A 91 2.91 -6.66 -6.85
CA ARG A 91 3.29 -6.13 -5.53
C ARG A 91 2.16 -6.27 -4.51
N MET A 92 0.93 -5.97 -4.90
CA MET A 92 -0.21 -6.07 -3.98
C MET A 92 -0.55 -7.51 -3.62
N LYS A 93 -0.34 -8.48 -4.52
CA LYS A 93 -0.48 -9.91 -4.18
C LYS A 93 0.47 -10.29 -3.04
N VAL A 94 1.75 -9.97 -3.20
CA VAL A 94 2.79 -10.19 -2.20
C VAL A 94 2.45 -9.49 -0.88
N TYR A 95 2.05 -8.21 -0.95
CA TYR A 95 1.66 -7.43 0.21
C TYR A 95 0.52 -8.09 1.00
N HIS A 96 -0.58 -8.48 0.31
CA HIS A 96 -1.75 -9.04 0.98
C HIS A 96 -1.50 -10.48 1.47
N GLU A 97 -0.63 -11.23 0.81
CA GLU A 97 -0.18 -12.51 1.34
C GLU A 97 0.57 -12.30 2.67
N LEU A 98 1.54 -11.39 2.72
CA LEU A 98 2.26 -11.06 3.95
C LEU A 98 1.32 -10.49 5.03
N TYR A 99 0.34 -9.66 4.65
CA TYR A 99 -0.64 -9.08 5.56
C TYR A 99 -1.47 -10.16 6.26
N ALA A 100 -1.95 -11.17 5.53
CA ALA A 100 -2.72 -12.28 6.09
C ALA A 100 -1.91 -13.10 7.13
N TYR A 101 -0.58 -13.17 6.97
CA TYR A 101 0.32 -13.86 7.89
C TYR A 101 0.80 -13.00 9.07
N ALA A 102 0.61 -11.68 9.04
CA ALA A 102 1.12 -10.75 10.06
C ALA A 102 0.64 -11.08 11.49
N GLN A 103 -0.51 -11.73 11.65
CA GLN A 103 -1.00 -12.20 12.96
C GLN A 103 -0.06 -13.19 13.67
N HIS A 104 0.87 -13.80 12.94
CA HIS A 104 1.83 -14.77 13.45
C HIS A 104 3.22 -14.19 13.70
N ASP A 105 3.44 -12.92 13.39
CA ASP A 105 4.74 -12.25 13.48
C ASP A 105 4.58 -10.80 13.96
N ALA A 106 5.05 -10.51 15.17
CA ALA A 106 4.85 -9.21 15.81
C ALA A 106 5.56 -8.07 15.07
N GLU A 107 6.72 -8.33 14.47
CA GLU A 107 7.50 -7.35 13.73
C GLU A 107 6.81 -7.01 12.42
N HIS A 108 6.36 -8.03 11.67
CA HIS A 108 5.58 -7.80 10.44
C HIS A 108 4.31 -7.00 10.73
N ARG A 109 3.60 -7.36 11.80
CA ARG A 109 2.39 -6.62 12.23
C ARG A 109 2.69 -5.16 12.56
N GLU A 110 3.80 -4.88 13.24
CA GLU A 110 4.22 -3.51 13.52
C GLU A 110 4.50 -2.74 12.22
N ARG A 111 5.22 -3.32 11.26
CA ARG A 111 5.46 -2.69 9.95
C ARG A 111 4.20 -2.41 9.16
N PHE A 112 3.23 -3.32 9.17
CA PHE A 112 1.94 -3.09 8.54
C PHE A 112 1.15 -1.97 9.21
N ASN A 113 1.19 -1.86 10.54
CA ASN A 113 0.56 -0.76 11.27
C ASN A 113 1.21 0.59 10.93
N GLU A 114 2.55 0.65 10.92
CA GLU A 114 3.29 1.85 10.53
C GLU A 114 2.95 2.31 9.11
N HIS A 115 2.81 1.36 8.17
CA HIS A 115 2.42 1.67 6.80
C HIS A 115 0.97 2.14 6.69
N TYR A 116 0.06 1.47 7.39
CA TYR A 116 -1.35 1.88 7.46
C TYR A 116 -1.47 3.30 8.01
N ASP A 117 -0.74 3.62 9.09
CA ASP A 117 -0.72 4.96 9.68
C ASP A 117 -0.13 6.01 8.73
N ARG A 118 0.89 5.66 7.95
CA ARG A 118 1.47 6.54 6.91
C ARG A 118 0.48 6.83 5.78
N ILE A 119 -0.19 5.80 5.23
CA ILE A 119 -1.21 6.00 4.19
C ILE A 119 -2.37 6.84 4.72
N ARG A 120 -2.91 6.47 5.89
CA ARG A 120 -4.01 7.21 6.51
C ARG A 120 -3.60 8.65 6.80
N GLY A 121 -2.44 8.86 7.41
CA GLY A 121 -1.91 10.18 7.75
C GLY A 121 -1.77 11.07 6.51
N SER A 122 -1.24 10.50 5.43
CA SER A 122 -1.15 11.18 4.13
C SER A 122 -2.53 11.66 3.64
N ILE A 123 -3.58 10.84 3.70
CA ILE A 123 -4.93 11.25 3.30
C ILE A 123 -5.49 12.30 4.27
N VAL A 124 -5.30 12.12 5.58
CA VAL A 124 -5.79 13.05 6.61
C VAL A 124 -5.20 14.44 6.42
N SER A 125 -3.89 14.56 6.16
CA SER A 125 -3.25 15.85 5.97
C SER A 125 -3.85 16.65 4.81
N VAL A 126 -4.14 16.02 3.67
CA VAL A 126 -4.79 16.72 2.54
C VAL A 126 -6.20 17.19 2.88
N ILE A 127 -6.93 16.41 3.67
CA ILE A 127 -8.27 16.79 4.13
C ILE A 127 -8.18 17.98 5.10
N GLU A 128 -7.24 17.94 6.06
CA GLU A 128 -6.99 19.05 6.99
C GLU A 128 -6.58 20.33 6.23
N ASP A 129 -5.64 20.23 5.30
CA ASP A 129 -5.19 21.35 4.47
C ASP A 129 -6.34 21.94 3.63
N GLY A 130 -7.17 21.08 3.03
CA GLY A 130 -8.33 21.51 2.26
C GLY A 130 -9.42 22.17 3.11
N ILE A 131 -9.59 21.75 4.37
CA ILE A 131 -10.48 22.43 5.34
C ILE A 131 -9.93 23.82 5.67
N GLU A 132 -8.62 23.92 5.97
CA GLU A 132 -7.97 25.20 6.29
C GLU A 132 -8.04 26.21 5.13
N GLN A 133 -7.95 25.73 3.89
CA GLN A 133 -8.09 26.52 2.68
C GLN A 133 -9.54 26.86 2.31
N GLY A 134 -10.52 26.28 3.00
CA GLY A 134 -11.96 26.41 2.69
C GLY A 134 -12.39 25.67 1.42
N ALA A 135 -11.54 24.79 0.87
CA ALA A 135 -11.86 23.92 -0.26
C ALA A 135 -12.75 22.74 0.15
N PHE A 136 -12.63 22.29 1.40
CA PHE A 136 -13.46 21.25 2.00
C PHE A 136 -14.28 21.79 3.17
N ARG A 137 -15.43 21.17 3.42
CA ARG A 137 -16.24 21.42 4.61
C ARG A 137 -15.58 20.84 5.86
N ASP A 138 -15.86 21.46 7.01
CA ASP A 138 -15.36 21.02 8.32
C ASP A 138 -15.92 19.64 8.70
N VAL A 139 -15.05 18.62 8.68
CA VAL A 139 -15.32 17.22 9.00
C VAL A 139 -14.27 16.66 9.96
N ASP A 140 -14.59 15.53 10.58
CA ASP A 140 -13.57 14.72 11.25
C ASP A 140 -12.64 14.09 10.20
N ALA A 141 -11.55 14.79 9.88
CA ALA A 141 -10.57 14.39 8.88
C ALA A 141 -9.97 13.00 9.18
N ARG A 142 -9.79 12.66 10.46
CA ARG A 142 -9.27 11.36 10.89
C ARG A 142 -10.22 10.22 10.54
N ARG A 143 -11.52 10.38 10.82
CA ARG A 143 -12.53 9.39 10.43
C ARG A 143 -12.64 9.27 8.91
N MET A 144 -12.56 10.39 8.20
CA MET A 144 -12.64 10.40 6.74
C MET A 144 -11.45 9.69 6.11
N GLY A 145 -10.23 10.00 6.57
CA GLY A 145 -9.02 9.34 6.12
C GLY A 145 -9.01 7.85 6.46
N GLN A 146 -9.54 7.45 7.62
CA GLN A 146 -9.72 6.03 7.95
C GLN A 146 -10.67 5.33 6.97
N LEU A 147 -11.86 5.90 6.73
CA LEU A 147 -12.84 5.33 5.80
C LEU A 147 -12.26 5.11 4.41
N ILE A 148 -11.59 6.13 3.86
CA ILE A 148 -10.97 6.06 2.53
C ILE A 148 -9.88 4.97 2.51
N THR A 149 -9.02 4.94 3.53
CA THR A 149 -7.93 3.95 3.64
C THR A 149 -8.48 2.52 3.73
N ASP A 150 -9.48 2.29 4.58
CA ASP A 150 -10.11 0.98 4.77
C ASP A 150 -10.79 0.49 3.48
N ALA A 151 -11.47 1.40 2.75
CA ALA A 151 -12.10 1.09 1.47
C ALA A 151 -11.07 0.67 0.41
N ILE A 152 -9.94 1.38 0.32
CA ILE A 152 -8.82 1.05 -0.57
C ILE A 152 -8.28 -0.35 -0.27
N HIS A 153 -8.02 -0.67 1.00
CA HIS A 153 -7.54 -2.00 1.41
C HIS A 153 -8.53 -3.09 1.01
N ALA A 154 -9.81 -2.92 1.32
CA ALA A 154 -10.84 -3.88 0.97
C ALA A 154 -10.97 -4.07 -0.56
N ALA A 155 -10.84 -3.00 -1.35
CA ALA A 155 -10.91 -3.07 -2.80
C ALA A 155 -9.77 -3.89 -3.41
N ARG A 156 -8.53 -3.64 -2.95
CA ARG A 156 -7.35 -4.40 -3.36
C ARG A 156 -7.48 -5.88 -2.97
N GLU A 157 -7.88 -6.15 -1.73
CA GLU A 157 -8.07 -7.51 -1.24
C GLU A 157 -9.15 -8.26 -2.03
N ARG A 158 -10.30 -7.63 -2.31
CA ARG A 158 -11.36 -8.23 -3.15
C ARG A 158 -10.86 -8.58 -4.54
N ARG A 159 -10.05 -7.74 -5.16
CA ARG A 159 -9.45 -8.05 -6.45
C ARG A 159 -8.52 -9.25 -6.35
N ILE A 160 -7.61 -9.24 -5.39
CA ILE A 160 -6.54 -10.24 -5.25
C ILE A 160 -7.07 -11.60 -4.81
N ALA A 161 -7.87 -11.62 -3.75
CA ALA A 161 -8.31 -12.85 -3.11
C ALA A 161 -9.54 -13.47 -3.78
N LEU A 162 -10.41 -12.64 -4.39
CA LEU A 162 -11.71 -13.09 -4.92
C LEU A 162 -11.85 -12.93 -6.44
N GLY A 163 -10.86 -12.35 -7.12
CA GLY A 163 -10.91 -12.14 -8.58
C GLY A 163 -11.90 -11.05 -9.01
N HIS A 164 -12.31 -10.16 -8.10
CA HIS A 164 -13.15 -9.02 -8.44
C HIS A 164 -12.32 -7.93 -9.12
N GLU A 165 -12.00 -8.12 -10.39
CA GLU A 165 -11.11 -7.25 -11.18
C GLU A 165 -11.57 -5.77 -11.22
N ASP A 166 -12.88 -5.54 -11.11
CA ASP A 166 -13.55 -4.24 -11.11
C ASP A 166 -13.56 -3.54 -9.74
N ALA A 167 -13.30 -4.25 -8.64
CA ALA A 167 -13.44 -3.72 -7.28
C ALA A 167 -12.66 -2.42 -7.00
N PRO A 168 -11.41 -2.22 -7.47
CA PRO A 168 -10.71 -0.95 -7.31
C PRO A 168 -11.40 0.21 -8.02
N GLN A 169 -11.90 0.00 -9.24
CA GLN A 169 -12.56 1.04 -10.02
C GLN A 169 -13.91 1.43 -9.43
N GLU A 170 -14.70 0.44 -8.98
CA GLU A 170 -15.98 0.70 -8.31
C GLU A 170 -15.77 1.40 -6.96
N THR A 171 -14.69 1.06 -6.25
CA THR A 171 -14.34 1.74 -4.99
C THR A 171 -13.94 3.19 -5.24
N LYS A 172 -13.14 3.49 -6.29
CA LYS A 172 -12.85 4.88 -6.67
C LYS A 172 -14.14 5.66 -6.90
N ARG A 173 -15.04 5.12 -7.74
CA ARG A 173 -16.32 5.78 -8.05
C ARG A 173 -17.15 6.03 -6.80
N ALA A 174 -17.23 5.06 -5.89
CA ALA A 174 -17.96 5.21 -4.64
C ALA A 174 -17.33 6.25 -3.71
N ILE A 175 -15.99 6.31 -3.64
CA ILE A 175 -15.27 7.35 -2.89
C ILE A 175 -15.57 8.71 -3.52
N ASP A 176 -15.47 8.85 -4.85
CA ASP A 176 -15.78 10.11 -5.53
C ASP A 176 -17.22 10.58 -5.22
N GLU A 177 -18.21 9.73 -5.48
CA GLU A 177 -19.65 10.05 -5.38
C GLU A 177 -20.14 10.26 -3.94
N PHE A 178 -19.74 9.40 -3.00
CA PHE A 178 -20.32 9.41 -1.65
C PHE A 178 -19.42 10.05 -0.61
N VAL A 179 -18.12 10.16 -0.87
CA VAL A 179 -17.14 10.68 0.09
C VAL A 179 -16.65 12.04 -0.35
N LEU A 180 -16.09 12.17 -1.55
CA LEU A 180 -15.44 13.40 -1.97
C LEU A 180 -16.45 14.48 -2.37
N ASP A 181 -17.55 14.13 -3.03
CA ASP A 181 -18.64 15.09 -3.27
C ASP A 181 -19.23 15.60 -1.95
N SER A 182 -19.25 14.76 -0.92
CA SER A 182 -19.69 15.13 0.44
C SER A 182 -18.75 16.08 1.16
N LEU A 183 -17.54 16.33 0.63
CA LEU A 183 -16.59 17.31 1.15
C LEU A 183 -16.80 18.72 0.58
N SER A 184 -17.62 18.86 -0.47
CA SER A 184 -17.88 20.17 -1.08
C SER A 184 -18.45 21.15 -0.06
N PRO A 185 -18.02 22.42 -0.05
CA PRO A 185 -18.60 23.45 0.82
C PRO A 185 -20.11 23.58 0.58
N GLU A 186 -20.89 23.76 1.65
CA GLU A 186 -22.30 24.13 1.50
C GLU A 186 -22.38 25.53 0.85
N ASN A 187 -23.05 25.64 -0.31
CA ASN A 187 -23.33 26.92 -0.97
C ASN A 187 -24.29 27.80 -0.16
#